data_AF-A0A195C056-F1
#
_entry.id   AF-A0A195C056-F1
#
_cell.length_a   1.000
_cell.length_b   1.000
_cell.length_c   1.000
_cell.angle_alpha   90.00
_cell.angle_beta   90.00
_cell.angle_gamma   90.00
#
_symmetry.space_group_name_H-M   'P 1'
#
loop_
_entity.id
_entity.type
_entity.pdbx_description
1 polymer ?
#
loop_
_entity_poly.entity_id
_entity_poly.type
_entity_poly.pdbx_seq_one_letter_code
_entity_poly.pdbx_strand_id
1 'polypeptide(L)'
;MITVTILQLLESSAKPKLKYQRIIHEVKEYIHQKKLPLHLQNKLIFYYKYRYYDSFFKENIISDTVSGHLNQEILFHGSQRLLDITIFRNLPRNVLGDLINSLKPVIYLKGDVIYKVSIEGECMYFIASGTVALITFSGKEICHLHDGDHFGEAGLIYPNQRREESVIALEVCELLRLHRRDFKRLFAANSEFYNNLEHIVHERSRRIKELEEQNIGETTKQ
;
A
#
# COMPACT_ATOMS: atom_id res chain seq x y z
N MET A 1 -42.89 -22.56 4.77
CA MET A 1 -41.87 -22.15 3.77
C MET A 1 -41.41 -20.71 3.94
N ILE A 2 -42.31 -19.71 4.04
CA ILE A 2 -41.94 -18.28 4.17
C ILE A 2 -41.05 -17.98 5.40
N THR A 3 -41.30 -18.59 6.57
CA THR A 3 -40.50 -18.37 7.79
C THR A 3 -39.06 -18.90 7.69
N VAL A 4 -38.86 -20.05 7.02
CA VAL A 4 -37.53 -20.63 6.77
C VAL A 4 -36.73 -19.76 5.81
N THR A 5 -37.38 -19.23 4.77
CA THR A 5 -36.74 -18.32 3.81
C THR A 5 -36.36 -16.99 4.47
N ILE A 6 -37.21 -16.43 5.35
CA ILE A 6 -36.88 -15.22 6.12
C ILE A 6 -35.72 -15.46 7.09
N LEU A 7 -35.70 -16.58 7.82
CA LEU A 7 -34.57 -16.96 8.69
C LEU A 7 -33.27 -17.14 7.89
N GLN A 8 -33.32 -17.79 6.74
CA GLN A 8 -32.16 -17.95 5.85
C GLN A 8 -31.68 -16.60 5.28
N LEU A 9 -32.59 -15.67 4.99
CA LEU A 9 -32.25 -14.31 4.53
C LEU A 9 -31.64 -13.45 5.65
N LEU A 10 -32.17 -13.58 6.87
CA LEU A 10 -31.63 -12.91 8.06
C LEU A 10 -30.25 -13.47 8.42
N GLU A 11 -30.07 -14.78 8.36
CA GLU A 11 -28.76 -15.42 8.56
C GLU A 11 -27.77 -15.05 7.46
N SER A 12 -28.19 -15.00 6.18
CA SER A 12 -27.30 -14.65 5.07
C SER A 12 -26.84 -13.19 5.13
N SER A 13 -27.73 -12.27 5.47
CA SER A 13 -27.42 -10.84 5.65
C SER A 13 -26.62 -10.53 6.92
N ALA A 14 -26.77 -11.34 7.98
CA ALA A 14 -26.02 -11.17 9.24
C ALA A 14 -24.60 -11.77 9.22
N LYS A 15 -24.31 -12.73 8.33
CA LYS A 15 -23.01 -13.45 8.27
C LYS A 15 -21.77 -12.53 8.18
N PRO A 16 -21.72 -11.51 7.30
CA PRO A 16 -20.58 -10.58 7.24
C PRO A 16 -20.33 -9.84 8.56
N LYS A 17 -21.42 -9.42 9.22
CA LYS A 17 -21.39 -8.65 10.46
C LYS A 17 -20.97 -9.50 11.66
N LEU A 18 -21.52 -10.72 11.79
CA LEU A 18 -21.13 -11.67 12.83
C LEU A 18 -19.65 -12.05 12.70
N LYS A 19 -19.16 -12.20 11.48
CA LYS A 19 -17.75 -12.52 11.24
C LYS A 19 -16.81 -11.37 11.60
N TYR A 20 -17.20 -10.14 11.25
CA TYR A 20 -16.49 -8.95 11.71
C TYR A 20 -16.43 -8.86 13.24
N GLN A 21 -17.57 -9.09 13.93
CA GLN A 21 -17.61 -9.11 15.40
C GLN A 21 -16.67 -10.15 15.99
N ARG A 22 -16.56 -11.34 15.38
CA ARG A 22 -15.61 -12.37 15.80
C ARG A 22 -14.16 -11.92 15.66
N ILE A 23 -13.78 -11.32 14.53
CA ILE A 23 -12.43 -10.77 14.32
C ILE A 23 -12.11 -9.72 15.38
N ILE A 24 -13.03 -8.79 15.64
CA ILE A 24 -12.83 -7.76 16.66
C ILE A 24 -12.71 -8.36 18.06
N HIS A 25 -13.45 -9.42 18.38
CA HIS A 25 -13.29 -10.13 19.64
C HIS A 25 -11.89 -10.76 19.74
N GLU A 26 -11.42 -11.47 18.72
CA GLU A 26 -10.07 -12.06 18.68
C GLU A 26 -8.97 -10.99 18.82
N VAL A 27 -9.14 -9.83 18.20
CA VAL A 27 -8.22 -8.68 18.34
C VAL A 27 -8.21 -8.14 19.77
N LYS A 28 -9.37 -8.04 20.44
CA LYS A 28 -9.46 -7.60 21.84
C LYS A 28 -8.80 -8.60 22.80
N GLU A 29 -9.00 -9.89 22.58
CA GLU A 29 -8.31 -10.94 23.33
C GLU A 29 -6.79 -10.83 23.16
N TYR A 30 -6.31 -10.64 21.92
CA TYR A 30 -4.89 -10.41 21.65
C TYR A 30 -4.34 -9.18 22.39
N ILE A 31 -5.07 -8.06 22.34
CA ILE A 31 -4.72 -6.82 23.06
C ILE A 31 -4.55 -7.09 24.56
N HIS A 32 -5.52 -7.81 25.16
CA HIS A 32 -5.51 -8.13 26.58
C HIS A 32 -4.32 -9.03 26.94
N GLN A 33 -4.12 -10.12 26.20
CA GLN A 33 -3.04 -11.08 26.42
C GLN A 33 -1.65 -10.44 26.30
N LYS A 34 -1.46 -9.56 25.31
CA LYS A 34 -0.18 -8.87 25.08
C LYS A 34 0.00 -7.61 25.94
N LYS A 35 -1.00 -7.24 26.76
CA LYS A 35 -0.98 -6.05 27.63
C LYS A 35 -0.55 -4.78 26.87
N LEU A 36 -1.11 -4.58 25.68
CA LEU A 36 -0.71 -3.47 24.82
C LEU A 36 -1.04 -2.12 25.48
N PRO A 37 -0.20 -1.09 25.35
CA PRO A 37 -0.50 0.25 25.84
C PRO A 37 -1.69 0.86 25.09
N LEU A 38 -2.46 1.74 25.75
CA LEU A 38 -3.74 2.28 25.26
C LEU A 38 -3.68 2.82 23.82
N HIS A 39 -2.59 3.52 23.47
CA HIS A 39 -2.41 4.04 22.11
C HIS A 39 -2.35 2.93 21.05
N LEU A 40 -1.66 1.80 21.31
CA LEU A 40 -1.61 0.65 20.40
C LEU A 40 -2.96 -0.09 20.36
N GLN A 41 -3.69 -0.15 21.47
CA GLN A 41 -5.04 -0.73 21.48
C GLN A 41 -5.97 0.04 20.55
N ASN A 42 -6.02 1.37 20.71
CA ASN A 42 -6.85 2.26 19.91
C ASN A 42 -6.47 2.19 18.43
N LYS A 43 -5.16 2.19 18.14
CA LYS A 43 -4.63 2.07 16.78
C LYS A 43 -5.01 0.74 16.12
N LEU A 44 -4.85 -0.38 16.83
CA LEU A 44 -5.19 -1.71 16.30
C LEU A 44 -6.69 -1.86 16.06
N ILE A 45 -7.53 -1.39 16.98
CA ILE A 45 -8.99 -1.38 16.80
C ILE A 45 -9.38 -0.52 15.61
N PHE A 46 -8.79 0.67 15.47
CA PHE A 46 -9.04 1.56 14.34
C PHE A 46 -8.63 0.92 13.02
N TYR A 47 -7.46 0.27 12.96
CA TYR A 47 -7.00 -0.47 11.79
C TYR A 47 -8.02 -1.51 11.33
N TYR A 48 -8.50 -2.38 12.23
CA TYR A 48 -9.46 -3.44 11.88
C TYR A 48 -10.84 -2.88 11.53
N LYS A 49 -11.26 -1.78 12.18
CA LYS A 49 -12.48 -1.04 11.79
C LYS A 49 -12.39 -0.52 10.36
N TYR A 50 -11.29 0.15 10.03
CA TYR A 50 -11.07 0.69 8.69
C TYR A 50 -10.95 -0.41 7.65
N ARG A 51 -10.10 -1.43 7.90
CA ARG A 51 -9.84 -2.55 6.98
C ARG A 51 -11.10 -3.31 6.57
N TYR A 52 -12.11 -3.34 7.42
CA TYR A 52 -13.35 -4.08 7.18
C TYR A 52 -14.58 -3.18 7.12
N TYR A 53 -14.52 -1.85 7.27
CA TYR A 53 -15.69 -0.96 7.24
C TYR A 53 -16.92 -1.51 8.01
N ASP A 54 -16.70 -2.04 9.22
CA ASP A 54 -17.71 -2.72 10.05
C ASP A 54 -18.44 -3.95 9.41
N SER A 55 -17.93 -4.47 8.30
CA SER A 55 -18.47 -5.60 7.54
C SER A 55 -17.38 -6.45 6.89
N PHE A 56 -17.34 -7.74 7.23
CA PHE A 56 -16.31 -8.62 6.67
C PHE A 56 -16.72 -9.23 5.33
N PHE A 57 -15.92 -9.01 4.28
CA PHE A 57 -16.04 -9.71 2.99
C PHE A 57 -14.76 -10.50 2.66
N LYS A 58 -14.92 -11.75 2.21
CA LYS A 58 -13.82 -12.58 1.71
C LYS A 58 -13.68 -12.38 0.21
N GLU A 59 -12.78 -11.50 -0.18
CA GLU A 59 -12.51 -11.21 -1.59
C GLU A 59 -12.16 -12.47 -2.38
N ASN A 60 -11.35 -13.37 -1.80
CA ASN A 60 -11.03 -14.66 -2.43
C ASN A 60 -12.25 -15.56 -2.63
N ILE A 61 -13.18 -15.64 -1.66
CA ILE A 61 -14.39 -16.45 -1.83
C ILE A 61 -15.32 -15.83 -2.88
N ILE A 62 -15.45 -14.49 -2.89
CA ILE A 62 -16.25 -13.80 -3.91
C ILE A 62 -15.66 -14.10 -5.28
N SER A 63 -14.34 -13.93 -5.43
CA SER A 63 -13.57 -14.20 -6.64
C SER A 63 -13.70 -15.66 -7.12
N ASP A 64 -13.72 -16.63 -6.19
CA ASP A 64 -13.89 -18.06 -6.50
C ASP A 64 -15.35 -18.45 -6.82
N THR A 65 -16.33 -17.63 -6.41
CA THR A 65 -17.77 -17.89 -6.62
C THR A 65 -18.32 -17.23 -7.88
N VAL A 66 -17.69 -16.14 -8.34
CA VAL A 66 -18.06 -15.50 -9.61
C VAL A 66 -17.45 -16.23 -10.80
N SER A 67 -18.09 -16.15 -11.97
CA SER A 67 -17.53 -16.73 -13.20
C SER A 67 -16.18 -16.10 -13.54
N GLY A 68 -15.30 -16.83 -14.21
CA GLY A 68 -13.98 -16.31 -14.59
C GLY A 68 -14.05 -14.98 -15.35
N HIS A 69 -15.07 -14.80 -16.20
CA HIS A 69 -15.30 -13.54 -16.92
C HIS A 69 -15.74 -12.39 -16.01
N LEU A 70 -16.73 -12.61 -15.14
CA LEU A 70 -17.19 -11.58 -14.19
C LEU A 70 -16.09 -11.23 -13.17
N ASN A 71 -15.30 -12.23 -12.75
CA ASN A 71 -14.15 -12.02 -11.90
C ASN A 71 -13.12 -11.13 -12.60
N GLN A 72 -12.84 -11.39 -13.89
CA GLN A 72 -11.99 -10.53 -14.69
C GLN A 72 -12.56 -9.12 -14.86
N GLU A 73 -13.88 -8.95 -15.04
CA GLU A 73 -14.51 -7.63 -15.11
C GLU A 73 -14.45 -6.88 -13.76
N ILE A 74 -14.68 -7.56 -12.64
CA ILE A 74 -14.57 -6.98 -11.28
C ILE A 74 -13.12 -6.58 -11.00
N LEU A 75 -12.17 -7.47 -11.29
CA LEU A 75 -10.73 -7.18 -11.17
C LEU A 75 -10.33 -6.04 -12.10
N PHE A 76 -10.84 -6.01 -13.33
CA PHE A 76 -10.59 -4.94 -14.28
C PHE A 76 -11.16 -3.60 -13.80
N HIS A 77 -12.38 -3.58 -13.28
CA HIS A 77 -13.00 -2.39 -12.72
C HIS A 77 -12.28 -1.91 -11.45
N GLY A 78 -11.90 -2.82 -10.55
CA GLY A 78 -11.04 -2.50 -9.40
C GLY A 78 -9.67 -1.97 -9.83
N SER A 79 -9.14 -2.48 -10.94
CA SER A 79 -7.91 -2.02 -11.55
C SER A 79 -8.06 -0.74 -12.38
N GLN A 80 -9.25 -0.17 -12.57
CA GLN A 80 -9.35 1.16 -13.21
C GLN A 80 -8.64 2.22 -12.37
N ARG A 81 -8.76 2.14 -11.03
CA ARG A 81 -7.97 2.97 -10.11
C ARG A 81 -6.45 2.72 -10.24
N LEU A 82 -6.07 1.51 -10.62
CA LEU A 82 -4.68 1.16 -10.93
C LEU A 82 -4.25 1.72 -12.29
N LEU A 83 -5.12 1.72 -13.30
CA LEU A 83 -4.88 2.34 -14.61
C LEU A 83 -4.77 3.87 -14.51
N ASP A 84 -5.41 4.47 -13.52
CA ASP A 84 -5.28 5.90 -13.22
C ASP A 84 -3.86 6.25 -12.75
N ILE A 85 -3.14 5.31 -12.12
CA ILE A 85 -1.71 5.44 -11.80
C ILE A 85 -0.95 5.61 -13.11
N THR A 86 -0.44 6.82 -13.31
CA THR A 86 0.12 7.30 -14.58
C THR A 86 1.18 6.36 -15.17
N ILE A 87 1.95 5.69 -14.33
CA ILE A 87 3.07 4.85 -14.75
C ILE A 87 2.66 3.50 -15.38
N PHE A 88 1.41 3.04 -15.20
CA PHE A 88 0.95 1.76 -15.76
C PHE A 88 0.25 1.86 -17.12
N ARG A 89 -0.05 3.08 -17.60
CA ARG A 89 -0.89 3.29 -18.80
C ARG A 89 -0.33 2.66 -20.07
N ASN A 90 0.99 2.55 -20.19
CA ASN A 90 1.67 2.02 -21.38
C ASN A 90 2.02 0.53 -21.26
N LEU A 91 1.62 -0.16 -20.19
CA LEU A 91 1.95 -1.57 -20.02
C LEU A 91 1.08 -2.46 -20.92
N PRO A 92 1.67 -3.46 -21.60
CA PRO A 92 0.90 -4.49 -22.30
C PRO A 92 -0.10 -5.18 -21.37
N ARG A 93 -1.29 -5.52 -21.87
CA ARG A 93 -2.38 -6.10 -21.08
C ARG A 93 -1.98 -7.36 -20.29
N ASN A 94 -1.15 -8.22 -20.87
CA ASN A 94 -0.64 -9.41 -20.20
C ASN A 94 0.27 -9.06 -19.00
N VAL A 95 1.19 -8.10 -19.19
CA VAL A 95 2.08 -7.62 -18.12
C VAL A 95 1.27 -6.93 -17.02
N LEU A 96 0.26 -6.15 -17.38
CA LEU A 96 -0.63 -5.51 -16.42
C LEU A 96 -1.39 -6.54 -15.58
N GLY A 97 -1.91 -7.61 -16.20
CA GLY A 97 -2.56 -8.71 -15.47
C GLY A 97 -1.63 -9.40 -14.49
N ASP A 98 -0.41 -9.72 -14.91
CA ASP A 98 0.60 -10.35 -14.04
C ASP A 98 1.06 -9.41 -12.92
N LEU A 99 1.15 -8.11 -13.19
CA LEU A 99 1.41 -7.08 -12.20
C LEU A 99 0.30 -7.05 -11.14
N ILE A 100 -0.97 -6.94 -11.54
CA ILE A 100 -2.12 -6.92 -10.62
C ILE A 100 -2.09 -8.13 -9.68
N ASN A 101 -1.80 -9.33 -10.22
CA ASN A 101 -1.69 -10.55 -9.44
C ASN A 101 -0.49 -10.56 -8.46
N SER A 102 0.55 -9.80 -8.76
CA SER A 102 1.77 -9.67 -7.96
C SER A 102 1.65 -8.62 -6.85
N LEU A 103 0.76 -7.63 -7.02
CA LEU A 103 0.54 -6.57 -6.04
C LEU A 103 -0.10 -7.11 -4.75
N LYS A 104 0.35 -6.59 -3.61
CA LYS A 104 -0.21 -6.91 -2.29
C LYS A 104 -0.77 -5.65 -1.64
N PRO A 105 -2.09 -5.57 -1.37
CA PRO A 105 -2.67 -4.44 -0.68
C PRO A 105 -2.19 -4.38 0.76
N VAL A 106 -1.78 -3.21 1.20
CA VAL A 106 -1.35 -2.89 2.57
C VAL A 106 -1.96 -1.56 3.00
N ILE A 107 -2.29 -1.44 4.28
CA ILE A 107 -2.87 -0.22 4.85
C ILE A 107 -1.90 0.33 5.89
N TYR A 108 -1.60 1.61 5.80
CA TYR A 108 -0.86 2.36 6.80
C TYR A 108 -1.75 3.45 7.38
N LEU A 109 -1.69 3.63 8.69
CA LEU A 109 -2.45 4.65 9.40
C LEU A 109 -1.66 5.97 9.46
N LYS A 110 -2.36 7.06 9.74
CA LYS A 110 -1.73 8.36 9.97
C LYS A 110 -0.59 8.27 10.99
N GLY A 111 0.57 8.80 10.62
CA GLY A 111 1.79 8.81 11.42
C GLY A 111 2.60 7.51 11.34
N ASP A 112 2.16 6.51 10.56
CA ASP A 112 2.96 5.30 10.34
C ASP A 112 4.18 5.62 9.48
N VAL A 113 5.34 5.15 9.93
CA VAL A 113 6.56 5.13 9.14
C VAL A 113 6.53 3.88 8.27
N ILE A 114 6.34 4.07 6.97
CA ILE A 114 6.26 2.99 5.97
C ILE A 114 7.63 2.34 5.79
N TYR A 115 8.68 3.16 5.68
CA TYR A 115 10.07 2.75 5.86
C TYR A 115 10.92 3.91 6.33
N LYS A 116 12.08 3.58 6.91
CA LYS A 116 13.09 4.54 7.33
C LYS A 116 14.20 4.64 6.28
N VAL A 117 14.83 5.81 6.23
CA VAL A 117 16.11 6.02 5.54
C VAL A 117 17.18 5.04 6.03
N SER A 118 18.17 4.75 5.20
CA SER A 118 19.31 3.86 5.50
C SER A 118 18.97 2.38 5.74
N ILE A 119 17.77 1.91 5.37
CA ILE A 119 17.44 0.48 5.34
C ILE A 119 17.50 -0.07 3.91
N GLU A 120 17.57 -1.39 3.75
CA GLU A 120 17.49 -2.04 2.44
C GLU A 120 16.05 -2.06 1.90
N GLY A 121 15.90 -1.84 0.59
CA GLY A 121 14.59 -1.76 -0.06
C GLY A 121 14.24 -3.01 -0.88
N GLU A 122 13.43 -3.92 -0.34
CA GLU A 122 12.98 -5.15 -1.04
C GLU A 122 11.65 -4.99 -1.80
N CYS A 123 11.03 -3.83 -1.75
CA CYS A 123 9.74 -3.58 -2.40
C CYS A 123 9.55 -2.10 -2.75
N MET A 124 8.64 -1.83 -3.67
CA MET A 124 8.12 -0.49 -3.94
C MET A 124 6.62 -0.46 -3.66
N TYR A 125 6.05 0.74 -3.63
CA TYR A 125 4.65 0.98 -3.29
C TYR A 125 4.00 1.90 -4.31
N PHE A 126 2.76 1.57 -4.67
CA PHE A 126 1.86 2.44 -5.42
C PHE A 126 0.76 2.93 -4.49
N ILE A 127 0.40 4.20 -4.60
CA ILE A 127 -0.61 4.84 -3.74
C ILE A 127 -1.97 4.68 -4.40
N ALA A 128 -2.82 3.83 -3.84
CA ALA A 128 -4.20 3.66 -4.30
C ALA A 128 -5.11 4.74 -3.69
N SER A 129 -4.87 5.10 -2.43
CA SER A 129 -5.51 6.26 -1.80
C SER A 129 -4.69 6.77 -0.61
N GLY A 130 -4.68 8.08 -0.41
CA GLY A 130 -4.08 8.78 0.71
C GLY A 130 -2.78 9.50 0.37
N THR A 131 -2.24 10.20 1.37
CA THR A 131 -1.06 11.06 1.19
C THR A 131 0.12 10.61 2.06
N VAL A 132 1.32 10.57 1.48
CA VAL A 132 2.57 10.27 2.19
C VAL A 132 3.57 11.41 2.04
N ALA A 133 4.40 11.62 3.07
CA ALA A 133 5.55 12.53 3.02
C ALA A 133 6.85 11.76 2.89
N LEU A 134 7.71 12.20 1.97
CA LEU A 134 9.09 11.75 1.83
C LEU A 134 9.99 12.70 2.64
N ILE A 135 10.80 12.14 3.54
CA ILE A 135 11.62 12.88 4.49
C ILE A 135 13.09 12.48 4.33
N THR A 136 14.00 13.44 4.23
CA THR A 136 15.45 13.21 4.14
C THR A 136 16.02 12.61 5.43
N PHE A 137 17.31 12.28 5.44
CA PHE A 137 18.00 11.84 6.66
C PHE A 137 18.06 12.95 7.72
N SER A 138 18.24 14.21 7.31
CA SER A 138 18.19 15.38 8.18
C SER A 138 16.79 15.78 8.68
N GLY A 139 15.74 15.07 8.26
CA GLY A 139 14.37 15.36 8.69
C GLY A 139 13.69 16.46 7.87
N LYS A 140 14.27 16.91 6.75
CA LYS A 140 13.64 17.86 5.84
C LYS A 140 12.64 17.15 4.94
N GLU A 141 11.51 17.80 4.68
CA GLU A 141 10.49 17.26 3.79
C GLU A 141 10.88 17.47 2.32
N ILE A 142 10.85 16.40 1.52
CA ILE A 142 11.24 16.39 0.12
C ILE A 142 10.04 16.79 -0.75
N CYS A 143 8.95 16.06 -0.60
CA CYS A 143 7.66 16.27 -1.25
C CYS A 143 6.57 15.41 -0.60
N HIS A 144 5.32 15.69 -0.98
CA HIS A 144 4.17 14.81 -0.73
C HIS A 144 3.79 14.06 -2.00
N LEU A 145 3.41 12.80 -1.83
CA LEU A 145 2.89 11.94 -2.90
C LEU A 145 1.46 11.53 -2.55
N HIS A 146 0.60 11.46 -3.57
CA HIS A 146 -0.85 11.28 -3.45
C HIS A 146 -1.33 10.09 -4.27
N ASP A 147 -2.65 9.88 -4.31
CA ASP A 147 -3.34 8.92 -5.16
C ASP A 147 -2.77 8.95 -6.60
N GLY A 148 -2.36 7.79 -7.11
CA GLY A 148 -1.74 7.69 -8.44
C GLY A 148 -0.21 7.74 -8.46
N ASP A 149 0.42 8.20 -7.38
CA ASP A 149 1.88 8.24 -7.25
C ASP A 149 2.46 6.90 -6.77
N HIS A 150 3.78 6.82 -6.76
CA HIS A 150 4.54 5.66 -6.29
C HIS A 150 5.85 6.09 -5.63
N PHE A 151 6.38 5.22 -4.77
CA PHE A 151 7.64 5.44 -4.09
C PHE A 151 8.39 4.14 -3.78
N GLY A 152 9.67 4.32 -3.46
CA GLY A 152 10.54 3.22 -3.07
C GLY A 152 11.07 2.37 -4.21
N GLU A 153 10.97 2.85 -5.44
CA GLU A 153 11.56 2.24 -6.63
C GLU A 153 13.09 2.18 -6.59
N ALA A 154 13.76 3.15 -5.94
CA ALA A 154 15.23 3.20 -5.86
C ALA A 154 15.85 1.91 -5.30
N GLY A 155 15.25 1.31 -4.27
CA GLY A 155 15.73 0.04 -3.70
C GLY A 155 15.55 -1.17 -4.62
N LEU A 156 14.70 -1.07 -5.64
CA LEU A 156 14.53 -2.10 -6.66
C LEU A 156 15.48 -1.91 -7.85
N ILE A 157 15.70 -0.65 -8.26
CA ILE A 157 16.61 -0.28 -9.36
C ILE A 157 18.07 -0.46 -8.94
N TYR A 158 18.44 0.00 -7.74
CA TYR A 158 19.79 -0.08 -7.19
C TYR A 158 19.82 -0.96 -5.93
N PRO A 159 19.87 -2.30 -6.06
CA PRO A 159 19.68 -3.22 -4.94
C PRO A 159 20.78 -3.16 -3.87
N ASN A 160 21.95 -2.61 -4.21
CA ASN A 160 23.07 -2.42 -3.29
C ASN A 160 23.00 -1.06 -2.56
N GLN A 161 22.00 -0.23 -2.86
CA GLN A 161 21.80 1.07 -2.25
C GLN A 161 20.70 1.00 -1.18
N ARG A 162 20.95 1.66 -0.05
CA ARG A 162 19.96 1.83 1.02
C ARG A 162 18.99 2.96 0.67
N ARG A 163 17.80 2.95 1.26
CA ARG A 163 16.82 4.06 1.15
C ARG A 163 17.50 5.40 1.45
N GLU A 164 17.30 6.40 0.60
CA GLU A 164 17.84 7.76 0.78
C GLU A 164 16.88 8.65 1.58
N GLU A 165 15.65 8.18 1.76
CA GLU A 165 14.56 8.88 2.41
C GLU A 165 13.76 7.95 3.34
N SER A 166 13.05 8.54 4.29
CA SER A 166 11.98 7.89 5.04
C SER A 166 10.63 8.25 4.42
N VAL A 167 9.64 7.38 4.55
CA VAL A 167 8.27 7.66 4.09
C VAL A 167 7.29 7.53 5.24
N ILE A 168 6.46 8.54 5.43
CA ILE A 168 5.50 8.64 6.53
C ILE A 168 4.10 8.86 5.96
N ALA A 169 3.11 8.10 6.43
CA ALA A 169 1.72 8.31 6.08
C ALA A 169 1.16 9.56 6.80
N LEU A 170 0.64 10.53 6.06
CA LEU A 170 0.04 11.75 6.61
C LEU A 170 -1.44 11.57 6.98
N GLU A 171 -2.06 10.54 6.41
CA GLU A 171 -3.42 10.09 6.67
C GLU A 171 -3.51 8.56 6.57
N VAL A 172 -4.71 7.99 6.46
CA VAL A 172 -4.83 6.56 6.17
C VAL A 172 -4.49 6.32 4.71
N CYS A 173 -3.47 5.52 4.46
CA CYS A 173 -3.01 5.21 3.11
C CYS A 173 -3.32 3.76 2.76
N GLU A 174 -4.00 3.56 1.63
CA GLU A 174 -4.15 2.27 0.97
C GLU A 174 -3.08 2.16 -0.12
N LEU A 175 -2.13 1.24 0.06
CA LEU A 175 -0.99 1.07 -0.84
C LEU A 175 -1.00 -0.31 -1.47
N LEU A 176 -0.38 -0.41 -2.65
CA LEU A 176 -0.15 -1.67 -3.34
C LEU A 176 1.36 -1.93 -3.39
N ARG A 177 1.79 -2.93 -2.63
CA ARG A 177 3.20 -3.31 -2.49
C ARG A 177 3.60 -4.29 -3.58
N LEU A 178 4.68 -3.98 -4.30
CA LEU A 178 5.31 -4.89 -5.27
C LEU A 178 6.69 -5.33 -4.75
N HIS A 179 6.89 -6.64 -4.61
CA HIS A 179 8.15 -7.20 -4.13
C HIS A 179 9.19 -7.27 -5.26
N ARG A 180 10.48 -7.12 -4.91
CA ARG A 180 11.61 -7.16 -5.84
C ARG A 180 11.60 -8.37 -6.78
N ARG A 181 11.32 -9.55 -6.23
CA ARG A 181 11.22 -10.80 -7.00
C ARG A 181 10.21 -10.69 -8.13
N ASP A 182 9.04 -10.13 -7.84
CA ASP A 182 7.96 -10.03 -8.81
C ASP A 182 8.24 -8.87 -9.79
N PHE A 183 8.81 -7.76 -9.32
CA PHE A 183 9.32 -6.67 -10.16
C PHE A 183 10.31 -7.16 -11.22
N LYS A 184 11.34 -7.93 -10.82
CA LYS A 184 12.35 -8.47 -11.73
C LYS A 184 11.78 -9.45 -12.76
N ARG A 185 10.70 -10.16 -12.41
CA ARG A 185 10.00 -11.07 -13.31
C ARG A 185 9.18 -10.30 -14.35
N LEU A 186 8.57 -9.19 -13.96
CA LEU A 186 7.65 -8.42 -14.79
C LEU A 186 8.36 -7.43 -15.71
N PHE A 187 9.43 -6.80 -15.25
CA PHE A 187 10.09 -5.70 -15.94
C PHE A 187 11.56 -6.02 -16.19
N ALA A 188 11.90 -6.14 -17.48
CA ALA A 188 13.28 -6.24 -17.91
C ALA A 188 13.99 -4.89 -17.72
N ALA A 189 15.30 -4.91 -17.43
CA ALA A 189 16.10 -3.72 -17.17
C ALA A 189 16.16 -2.74 -18.37
N ASN A 190 15.85 -3.20 -19.58
CA ASN A 190 15.79 -2.38 -20.79
C ASN A 190 14.36 -1.94 -21.18
N SER A 191 13.36 -2.24 -20.35
CA SER A 191 11.98 -1.85 -20.63
C SER A 191 11.78 -0.34 -20.41
N GLU A 192 10.86 0.26 -21.18
CA GLU A 192 10.49 1.67 -21.01
C GLU A 192 10.04 1.98 -19.57
N PHE A 193 9.30 1.05 -18.96
CA PHE A 193 8.87 1.16 -17.56
C PHE A 193 10.06 1.25 -16.59
N TYR A 194 11.08 0.41 -16.77
CA TYR A 194 12.29 0.45 -15.94
C TYR A 194 13.05 1.77 -16.11
N ASN A 195 13.21 2.22 -17.36
CA ASN A 195 13.89 3.49 -17.65
C ASN A 195 13.15 4.71 -17.07
N ASN A 196 11.81 4.69 -17.11
CA ASN A 196 10.99 5.75 -16.51
C ASN A 196 11.17 5.79 -14.98
N LEU A 197 11.20 4.63 -14.32
CA LEU A 197 11.51 4.56 -12.89
C LEU A 197 12.92 5.05 -12.58
N GLU A 198 13.92 4.66 -13.37
CA GLU A 198 15.30 5.12 -13.19
C GLU A 198 15.42 6.64 -13.31
N HIS A 199 14.71 7.27 -14.26
CA HIS A 199 14.64 8.72 -14.37
C HIS A 199 14.06 9.37 -13.10
N ILE A 200 12.96 8.82 -12.57
CA ILE A 200 12.34 9.29 -11.33
C ILE A 200 13.30 9.16 -10.14
N VAL A 201 14.06 8.06 -10.05
CA VAL A 201 15.08 7.89 -9.01
C VAL A 201 16.12 9.00 -9.11
N HIS A 202 16.65 9.27 -10.30
CA HIS A 202 17.65 10.32 -10.48
C HIS A 202 17.16 11.71 -10.09
N GLU A 203 15.92 12.07 -10.44
CA GLU A 203 15.31 13.34 -10.04
C GLU A 203 15.15 13.44 -8.53
N ARG A 204 14.68 12.36 -7.88
CA ARG A 204 14.50 12.31 -6.42
C ARG A 204 15.84 12.40 -5.69
N SER A 205 16.85 11.61 -6.09
CA SER A 205 18.17 11.66 -5.46
C SER A 205 18.84 13.03 -5.62
N ARG A 206 18.62 13.73 -6.75
CA ARG A 206 19.10 15.11 -6.93
C ARG A 206 18.47 16.05 -5.90
N ARG A 207 17.14 16.01 -5.76
CA ARG A 207 16.40 16.85 -4.81
C ARG A 207 16.78 16.57 -3.35
N ILE A 208 17.04 15.31 -3.01
CA ILE A 208 17.53 14.94 -1.67
C ILE A 208 18.89 15.60 -1.39
N LYS A 209 19.83 15.54 -2.33
CA LYS A 209 21.16 16.16 -2.18
C LYS A 209 21.07 17.67 -1.98
N GLU A 210 20.25 18.35 -2.78
CA GLU A 210 20.03 19.81 -2.67
C GLU A 210 19.50 20.21 -1.28
N LEU A 211 18.55 19.45 -0.73
CA LEU A 211 17.98 19.69 0.61
C LEU A 211 18.98 19.43 1.74
N GLU A 212 19.82 18.40 1.61
CA GLU A 212 20.85 18.08 2.59
C GLU A 212 21.97 19.13 2.61
N GLU A 213 22.40 19.62 1.43
CA GLU A 213 23.40 20.69 1.32
C GLU A 213 22.92 22.00 1.96
N GLN A 214 21.65 22.37 1.75
CA GLN A 214 21.04 23.53 2.38
C GLN A 214 21.03 23.43 3.91
N ASN A 215 20.74 22.24 4.44
CA ASN A 215 20.70 22.00 5.88
C ASN A 215 22.08 22.15 6.56
N ILE A 216 23.17 21.73 5.88
CA ILE A 216 24.54 21.93 6.36
C ILE A 216 24.89 23.43 6.40
N GLY A 217 24.48 24.19 5.40
CA GLY A 217 24.68 25.64 5.33
C GLY A 217 23.94 26.43 6.43
N GLU A 218 22.76 25.97 6.84
CA GLU A 218 22.00 26.54 7.97
C GLU A 218 22.67 26.25 9.32
N THR A 219 23.16 25.01 9.50
CA THR A 219 23.79 24.57 10.76
C THR A 219 25.14 25.26 11.02
N THR A 220 25.86 25.65 9.98
CA THR A 220 27.19 26.29 10.10
C THR A 220 27.09 27.80 10.41
N LYS A 221 25.89 28.39 10.35
CA LYS A 221 25.64 29.83 10.60
C LYS A 221 25.07 30.13 12.00
N GLN A 222 24.88 29.11 12.83
CA GLN A 222 24.51 29.22 14.24
C GLN A 222 25.71 28.93 15.13
#